data_AF-A0A437ABA6-F1
#
_entry.id   AF-A0A437ABA6-F1
#
_cell.length_a   1.000
_cell.length_b   1.000
_cell.length_c   1.000
_cell.angle_alpha   90.00
_cell.angle_beta   90.00
_cell.angle_gamma   90.00
#
_symmetry.space_group_name_H-M   'P 1'
#
loop_
_entity.id
_entity.type
_entity.pdbx_description
1 polymer ?
#
loop_
_entity_poly.entity_id
_entity_poly.type
_entity_poly.pdbx_seq_one_letter_code
_entity_poly.pdbx_strand_id
1 'polypeptide(L)'
;MQIFDIADYATRFAGKSSAIKRPREITYFSYDDNHVLKHDESSLRYYYTPALNVDLSQGYGTFVKHDDSVDEHLDSLLDALVELEKKQERCSTDGVHFVTWRGMMTKIMTVPYLEDGFEMNAVFHEGTIFIEENNLYKQSSRGVQDERGARMSFWGYKFETLSTLSRPWGEATREEIEGRKNDIVNNKAQYCSVVQTGFGDSTLMIAGEVDAIWDCRPMNPANPINYVELKTSRQVTSTNQQINFEKKLQRFWAQSFLLGIPKIIIGYRDDYGILKNVEIKETQGIPTEIRKAHVAQGLGPPPWNGNVAINFTTAFLEWLKGVLAGKEGLWRIRYQQRGSRIEVYQVQESGNAGVLTDRFLAWRRELREKLRTAESSKAALEAEAGEASI
;
A
#
# COMPACT_ATOMS: atom_id res chain seq x y z
N MET A 1 -7.83 -24.22 13.46
CA MET A 1 -8.40 -22.93 13.01
C MET A 1 -8.39 -21.95 14.17
N GLN A 2 -7.88 -20.74 13.95
CA GLN A 2 -7.82 -19.63 14.91
C GLN A 2 -8.80 -18.54 14.47
N ILE A 3 -9.38 -17.82 15.43
CA ILE A 3 -10.46 -16.85 15.16
C ILE A 3 -10.13 -15.52 15.83
N PHE A 4 -10.25 -14.43 15.09
CA PHE A 4 -10.26 -13.06 15.61
C PHE A 4 -11.66 -12.48 15.47
N ASP A 5 -12.33 -12.30 16.60
CA ASP A 5 -13.69 -11.75 16.65
C ASP A 5 -13.67 -10.24 16.36
N ILE A 6 -14.60 -9.77 15.51
CA ILE A 6 -14.78 -8.35 15.18
C ILE A 6 -16.11 -7.77 15.69
N ALA A 7 -16.89 -8.55 16.43
CA ALA A 7 -18.11 -8.07 17.09
C ALA A 7 -17.80 -6.88 18.01
N ASP A 8 -18.76 -5.96 18.08
CA ASP A 8 -18.69 -4.74 18.89
C ASP A 8 -17.43 -3.90 18.66
N TYR A 9 -16.84 -3.96 17.45
CA TYR A 9 -15.61 -3.25 17.11
C TYR A 9 -15.68 -1.75 17.46
N ALA A 10 -16.85 -1.14 17.29
CA ALA A 10 -17.07 0.29 17.49
C ALA A 10 -16.87 0.70 18.95
N THR A 11 -17.12 -0.22 19.90
CA THR A 11 -16.94 -0.01 21.33
C THR A 11 -15.58 -0.57 21.78
N ARG A 12 -15.24 -1.79 21.34
CA ARG A 12 -14.03 -2.51 21.75
C ARG A 12 -12.74 -1.80 21.34
N PHE A 13 -12.73 -1.17 20.17
CA PHE A 13 -11.57 -0.45 19.64
C PHE A 13 -11.74 1.07 19.69
N ALA A 14 -12.73 1.56 20.44
CA ALA A 14 -12.93 2.99 20.66
C ALA A 14 -11.79 3.63 21.45
N GLY A 15 -11.80 4.97 21.50
CA GLY A 15 -10.93 5.74 22.39
C GLY A 15 -9.67 6.28 21.71
N LYS A 16 -8.60 6.44 22.51
CA LYS A 16 -7.33 7.00 22.03
C LYS A 16 -6.67 6.01 21.06
N SER A 17 -6.13 6.54 19.97
CA SER A 17 -5.36 5.76 19.01
C SER A 17 -4.13 5.11 19.65
N SER A 18 -3.87 3.85 19.30
CA SER A 18 -2.60 3.17 19.55
C SER A 18 -1.43 3.93 18.94
N ALA A 19 -0.23 3.67 19.46
CA ALA A 19 1.00 4.25 18.95
C ALA A 19 1.28 3.75 17.51
N ILE A 20 1.69 4.67 16.64
CA ILE A 20 2.00 4.38 15.24
C ILE A 20 3.36 4.97 14.94
N LYS A 21 4.23 4.20 14.29
CA LYS A 21 5.51 4.70 13.78
C LYS A 21 5.27 5.34 12.42
N ARG A 22 5.68 6.60 12.25
CA ARG A 22 5.60 7.30 10.96
C ARG A 22 6.27 6.46 9.86
N PRO A 23 5.59 6.16 8.74
CA PRO A 23 6.20 5.45 7.62
C PRO A 23 7.46 6.16 7.12
N ARG A 24 8.52 5.40 6.87
CA ARG A 24 9.77 5.88 6.28
C ARG A 24 10.13 5.00 5.09
N GLU A 25 10.34 5.60 3.92
CA GLU A 25 10.82 4.88 2.75
C GLU A 25 12.21 4.30 3.02
N ILE A 26 12.38 3.01 2.71
CA ILE A 26 13.64 2.27 2.88
C ILE A 26 14.24 1.85 1.53
N THR A 27 13.39 1.65 0.52
CA THR A 27 13.77 1.35 -0.86
C THR A 27 12.57 1.62 -1.77
N TYR A 28 12.78 1.50 -3.08
CA TYR A 28 11.77 1.70 -4.10
C TYR A 28 12.12 0.90 -5.35
N PHE A 29 11.16 0.77 -6.27
CA PHE A 29 11.36 0.20 -7.59
C PHE A 29 10.30 0.76 -8.56
N SER A 30 10.53 0.58 -9.84
CA SER A 30 9.64 0.98 -10.92
C SER A 30 9.28 -0.22 -11.80
N TYR A 31 8.10 -0.20 -12.39
CA TYR A 31 7.78 -0.94 -13.60
C TYR A 31 7.75 0.04 -14.76
N ASP A 32 8.38 -0.31 -15.88
CA ASP A 32 8.37 0.55 -17.08
C ASP A 32 7.06 0.43 -17.88
N ASP A 33 6.97 1.10 -19.04
CA ASP A 33 5.78 1.08 -19.91
C ASP A 33 5.38 -0.31 -20.41
N ASN A 34 6.28 -1.30 -20.33
CA ASN A 34 6.05 -2.69 -20.69
C ASN A 34 5.85 -3.58 -19.46
N HIS A 35 5.71 -2.99 -18.27
CA HIS A 35 5.60 -3.66 -16.98
C HIS A 35 6.86 -4.47 -16.61
N VAL A 36 8.04 -4.01 -17.03
CA VAL A 36 9.31 -4.66 -16.67
C VAL A 36 9.88 -4.00 -15.41
N LEU A 37 10.22 -4.82 -14.40
CA LEU A 37 10.79 -4.37 -13.14
C LEU A 37 12.16 -3.68 -13.34
N LYS A 38 12.33 -2.51 -12.72
CA LYS A 38 13.54 -1.71 -12.62
C LYS A 38 13.78 -1.31 -11.17
N HIS A 39 15.02 -1.42 -10.70
CA HIS A 39 15.39 -0.98 -9.34
C HIS A 39 15.83 0.50 -9.34
N ASP A 40 14.97 1.37 -9.89
CA ASP A 40 15.18 2.81 -10.04
C ASP A 40 13.86 3.59 -9.87
N GLU A 41 13.90 4.90 -10.13
CA GLU A 41 12.75 5.80 -10.07
C GLU A 41 12.25 6.25 -11.46
N SER A 42 12.55 5.48 -12.51
CA SER A 42 12.23 5.83 -13.90
C SER A 42 10.74 6.07 -14.17
N SER A 43 9.86 5.46 -13.38
CA SER A 43 8.40 5.63 -13.48
C SER A 43 7.82 6.62 -12.47
N LEU A 44 8.65 7.33 -11.70
CA LEU A 44 8.17 8.36 -10.77
C LEU A 44 7.59 9.54 -11.55
N ARG A 45 6.34 9.88 -11.24
CA ARG A 45 5.61 10.99 -11.85
C ARG A 45 5.60 12.21 -10.94
N TYR A 46 5.45 13.39 -11.53
CA TYR A 46 5.40 14.68 -10.82
C TYR A 46 4.00 15.26 -10.94
N TYR A 47 3.38 15.60 -9.82
CA TYR A 47 2.06 16.19 -9.82
C TYR A 47 2.07 17.52 -10.57
N TYR A 48 1.09 17.70 -11.45
CA TYR A 48 0.82 18.96 -12.09
C TYR A 48 -0.67 19.08 -12.37
N THR A 49 -1.29 20.11 -11.79
CA THR A 49 -2.74 20.31 -11.79
C THR A 49 -3.36 20.14 -13.20
N PRO A 50 -4.41 19.32 -13.34
CA PRO A 50 -5.10 19.12 -14.62
C PRO A 50 -5.95 20.35 -14.97
N ALA A 51 -6.21 20.54 -16.27
CA ALA A 51 -7.24 21.48 -16.72
C ALA A 51 -8.64 20.97 -16.32
N LEU A 52 -9.54 21.89 -15.96
CA LEU A 52 -10.95 21.56 -15.71
C LEU A 52 -11.74 21.48 -17.02
N ASN A 53 -12.93 20.87 -16.93
CA ASN A 53 -13.85 20.61 -18.04
C ASN A 53 -13.30 19.70 -19.14
N VAL A 54 -12.32 18.86 -18.79
CA VAL A 54 -11.77 17.82 -19.67
C VAL A 54 -12.57 16.52 -19.53
N ASP A 55 -12.68 15.78 -20.63
CA ASP A 55 -13.34 14.48 -20.67
C ASP A 55 -12.39 13.36 -20.23
N LEU A 56 -12.67 12.74 -19.08
CA LEU A 56 -11.90 11.62 -18.57
C LEU A 56 -12.08 10.35 -19.41
N SER A 57 -13.03 10.31 -20.35
CA SER A 57 -13.23 9.21 -21.29
C SER A 57 -12.35 9.31 -22.54
N GLN A 58 -11.70 10.46 -22.77
CA GLN A 58 -10.85 10.66 -23.95
C GLN A 58 -9.67 9.69 -23.94
N GLY A 59 -9.53 8.91 -25.02
CA GLY A 59 -8.47 7.91 -25.17
C GLY A 59 -8.84 6.50 -24.68
N TYR A 60 -10.08 6.26 -24.25
CA TYR A 60 -10.51 4.94 -23.76
C TYR A 60 -10.30 3.81 -24.79
N GLY A 61 -10.56 4.08 -26.08
CA GLY A 61 -10.39 3.10 -27.16
C GLY A 61 -8.93 2.73 -27.47
N THR A 62 -7.96 3.49 -26.97
CA THR A 62 -6.52 3.26 -27.15
C THR A 62 -5.82 2.97 -25.82
N PHE A 63 -6.58 2.62 -24.78
CA PHE A 63 -6.03 2.36 -23.45
C PHE A 63 -5.10 1.14 -23.45
N VAL A 64 -3.86 1.33 -23.02
CA VAL A 64 -2.91 0.23 -22.79
C VAL A 64 -3.11 -0.28 -21.37
N LYS A 65 -3.85 -1.39 -21.24
CA LYS A 65 -4.20 -2.00 -19.96
C LYS A 65 -3.20 -3.09 -19.56
N HIS A 66 -2.72 -3.04 -18.32
CA HIS A 66 -1.98 -4.12 -17.66
C HIS A 66 -2.87 -5.35 -17.45
N ASP A 67 -2.30 -6.53 -17.67
CA ASP A 67 -2.99 -7.80 -17.43
C ASP A 67 -2.85 -8.20 -15.97
N ASP A 68 -3.91 -7.94 -15.21
CA ASP A 68 -3.96 -8.19 -13.77
C ASP A 68 -4.43 -9.62 -13.42
N SER A 69 -4.43 -10.55 -14.40
CA SER A 69 -4.72 -11.98 -14.17
C SER A 69 -3.52 -12.77 -13.70
N VAL A 70 -2.31 -12.27 -13.96
CA VAL A 70 -1.05 -12.89 -13.52
C VAL A 70 -0.90 -12.78 -12.01
N ASP A 71 -0.43 -13.85 -11.37
CA ASP A 71 -0.08 -13.84 -9.95
C ASP A 71 1.32 -13.25 -9.77
N GLU A 72 1.39 -12.00 -9.33
CA GLU A 72 2.67 -11.29 -9.10
C GLU A 72 3.27 -11.58 -7.71
N HIS A 73 2.55 -12.32 -6.85
CA HIS A 73 2.99 -12.70 -5.50
C HIS A 73 3.62 -11.52 -4.73
N LEU A 74 4.73 -11.74 -4.02
CA LEU A 74 5.56 -10.70 -3.41
C LEU A 74 6.82 -10.40 -4.24
N ASP A 75 6.90 -10.89 -5.47
CA ASP A 75 8.15 -11.04 -6.23
C ASP A 75 8.98 -9.75 -6.29
N SER A 76 8.39 -8.67 -6.80
CA SER A 76 9.08 -7.39 -6.93
C SER A 76 9.41 -6.73 -5.60
N LEU A 77 8.61 -6.96 -4.56
CA LEU A 77 8.93 -6.51 -3.21
C LEU A 77 10.13 -7.29 -2.66
N LEU A 78 10.14 -8.62 -2.78
CA LEU A 78 11.24 -9.46 -2.33
C LEU A 78 12.54 -9.13 -3.10
N ASP A 79 12.45 -8.89 -4.40
CA ASP A 79 13.58 -8.46 -5.22
C ASP A 79 14.12 -7.09 -4.77
N ALA A 80 13.25 -6.13 -4.47
CA ALA A 80 13.67 -4.85 -3.92
C ALA A 80 14.34 -4.98 -2.54
N LEU A 81 13.91 -5.93 -1.71
CA LEU A 81 14.57 -6.26 -0.44
C LEU A 81 15.94 -6.91 -0.67
N VAL A 82 16.09 -7.83 -1.62
CA VAL A 82 17.40 -8.42 -1.98
C VAL A 82 18.37 -7.32 -2.40
N GLU A 83 17.96 -6.38 -3.25
CA GLU A 83 18.82 -5.28 -3.69
C GLU A 83 19.15 -4.29 -2.56
N LEU A 84 18.23 -4.08 -1.62
CA LEU A 84 18.49 -3.29 -0.41
C LEU A 84 19.53 -3.97 0.49
N GLU A 85 19.40 -5.27 0.68
CA GLU A 85 20.27 -6.07 1.55
C GLU A 85 21.67 -6.20 0.98
N LYS A 86 21.82 -6.34 -0.36
CA LYS A 86 23.12 -6.27 -1.02
C LYS A 86 23.86 -4.97 -0.75
N LYS A 87 23.13 -3.85 -0.76
CA LYS A 87 23.70 -2.50 -0.51
C LYS A 87 24.06 -2.30 0.96
N GLN A 88 23.30 -2.88 1.88
CA GLN A 88 23.48 -2.69 3.33
C GLN A 88 24.29 -3.79 4.02
N GLU A 89 24.57 -4.88 3.31
CA GLU A 89 25.24 -6.09 3.82
C GLU A 89 24.61 -6.64 5.12
N ARG A 90 23.28 -6.52 5.25
CA ARG A 90 22.51 -6.99 6.41
C ARG A 90 21.10 -7.38 6.00
N CYS A 91 20.45 -8.24 6.80
CA CYS A 91 19.06 -8.61 6.61
C CYS A 91 18.14 -7.41 6.83
N SER A 92 17.35 -7.04 5.82
CA SER A 92 16.46 -5.88 5.91
C SER A 92 15.33 -6.11 6.90
N THR A 93 14.92 -7.36 7.11
CA THR A 93 13.78 -7.75 7.95
C THR A 93 14.14 -7.99 9.43
N ASP A 94 15.36 -7.68 9.87
CA ASP A 94 15.74 -7.83 11.27
C ASP A 94 14.85 -6.94 12.16
N GLY A 95 14.13 -7.56 13.10
CA GLY A 95 13.15 -6.89 13.96
C GLY A 95 11.85 -6.47 13.24
N VAL A 96 11.64 -6.90 11.99
CA VAL A 96 10.39 -6.71 11.24
C VAL A 96 9.50 -7.93 11.38
N HIS A 97 8.25 -7.67 11.79
CA HIS A 97 7.28 -8.72 12.04
C HIS A 97 6.45 -9.09 10.81
N PHE A 98 6.22 -8.12 9.92
CA PHE A 98 5.38 -8.32 8.73
C PHE A 98 5.99 -7.70 7.48
N VAL A 99 5.90 -8.41 6.36
CA VAL A 99 6.24 -7.92 5.01
C VAL A 99 5.05 -8.18 4.09
N THR A 100 4.51 -7.15 3.44
CA THR A 100 3.31 -7.30 2.59
C THR A 100 3.11 -6.13 1.63
N TRP A 101 2.15 -6.25 0.72
CA TRP A 101 1.63 -5.14 -0.06
C TRP A 101 0.68 -4.26 0.77
N ARG A 102 0.71 -2.95 0.51
CA ARG A 102 -0.20 -1.95 1.10
C ARG A 102 -1.66 -2.31 0.91
N GLY A 103 -2.00 -2.95 -0.21
CA GLY A 103 -3.36 -3.42 -0.49
C GLY A 103 -3.88 -4.38 0.58
N MET A 104 -3.03 -5.28 1.10
CA MET A 104 -3.43 -6.22 2.16
C MET A 104 -3.72 -5.49 3.47
N MET A 105 -2.81 -4.60 3.87
CA MET A 105 -3.02 -3.78 5.07
C MET A 105 -4.22 -2.86 4.96
N THR A 106 -4.52 -2.33 3.76
CA THR A 106 -5.73 -1.54 3.52
C THR A 106 -6.99 -2.37 3.76
N LYS A 107 -7.05 -3.62 3.25
CA LYS A 107 -8.17 -4.53 3.48
C LYS A 107 -8.38 -4.79 4.97
N ILE A 108 -7.30 -5.14 5.70
CA ILE A 108 -7.34 -5.36 7.16
C ILE A 108 -7.83 -4.10 7.90
N MET A 109 -7.22 -2.96 7.63
CA MET A 109 -7.50 -1.70 8.36
C MET A 109 -8.93 -1.21 8.16
N THR A 110 -9.58 -1.63 7.08
CA THR A 110 -10.92 -1.17 6.73
C THR A 110 -12.04 -2.15 7.09
N VAL A 111 -11.72 -3.38 7.53
CA VAL A 111 -12.68 -4.40 8.01
C VAL A 111 -13.77 -3.85 8.93
N PRO A 112 -13.48 -2.98 9.92
CA PRO A 112 -14.53 -2.50 10.82
C PRO A 112 -15.71 -1.82 10.11
N TYR A 113 -15.49 -1.22 8.94
CA TYR A 113 -16.47 -0.36 8.29
C TYR A 113 -16.83 -0.78 6.87
N LEU A 114 -16.09 -1.72 6.29
CA LEU A 114 -16.30 -2.22 4.95
C LEU A 114 -16.69 -3.69 4.97
N GLU A 115 -17.56 -4.04 4.04
CA GLU A 115 -18.16 -5.36 4.00
C GLU A 115 -17.40 -6.33 3.08
N ASP A 116 -16.39 -5.88 2.34
CA ASP A 116 -15.69 -6.66 1.33
C ASP A 116 -14.93 -7.84 1.95
N GLY A 117 -15.24 -9.05 1.49
CA GLY A 117 -14.48 -10.25 1.87
C GLY A 117 -13.10 -10.28 1.23
N PHE A 118 -12.15 -10.94 1.88
CA PHE A 118 -10.82 -11.18 1.34
C PHE A 118 -10.24 -12.51 1.80
N GLU A 119 -9.29 -13.00 1.02
CA GLU A 119 -8.38 -14.07 1.41
C GLU A 119 -6.93 -13.67 1.13
N MET A 120 -6.05 -14.02 2.07
CA MET A 120 -4.61 -13.77 2.00
C MET A 120 -3.86 -15.03 2.39
N ASN A 121 -2.68 -15.21 1.80
CA ASN A 121 -1.73 -16.24 2.21
C ASN A 121 -0.70 -15.63 3.15
N ALA A 122 -0.25 -16.40 4.14
CA ALA A 122 0.77 -15.99 5.10
C ALA A 122 1.79 -17.12 5.34
N VAL A 123 3.07 -16.77 5.36
CA VAL A 123 4.18 -17.68 5.66
C VAL A 123 5.09 -17.02 6.70
N PHE A 124 5.45 -17.76 7.74
CA PHE A 124 6.46 -17.33 8.71
C PHE A 124 7.85 -17.81 8.26
N HIS A 125 8.78 -16.88 8.12
CA HIS A 125 10.15 -17.17 7.72
C HIS A 125 11.10 -16.18 8.41
N GLU A 126 12.15 -16.70 9.05
CA GLU A 126 13.21 -15.89 9.67
C GLU A 126 12.73 -14.82 10.67
N GLY A 127 11.67 -15.09 11.43
CA GLY A 127 11.12 -14.13 12.40
C GLY A 127 10.08 -13.16 11.82
N THR A 128 9.81 -13.24 10.51
CA THR A 128 8.92 -12.34 9.79
C THR A 128 7.76 -13.11 9.15
N ILE A 129 6.56 -12.53 9.18
CA ILE A 129 5.37 -13.05 8.51
C ILE A 129 5.21 -12.33 7.16
N PHE A 130 5.33 -13.07 6.08
CA PHE A 130 5.12 -12.58 4.72
C PHE A 130 3.67 -12.82 4.34
N ILE A 131 2.96 -11.78 3.90
CA ILE A 131 1.53 -11.84 3.58
C ILE A 131 1.30 -11.38 2.15
N GLU A 132 0.62 -12.19 1.35
CA GLU A 132 0.23 -11.88 -0.02
C GLU A 132 -1.28 -12.07 -0.25
N GLU A 133 -1.76 -11.58 -1.38
CA GLU A 133 -3.15 -11.80 -1.80
C GLU A 133 -3.35 -13.25 -2.23
N ASN A 134 -4.47 -13.87 -1.85
CA ASN A 134 -4.87 -15.11 -2.51
C ASN A 134 -5.45 -14.78 -3.90
N ASN A 135 -4.63 -14.89 -4.94
CA ASN A 135 -5.02 -14.54 -6.31
C ASN A 135 -6.20 -15.39 -6.82
N LEU A 136 -6.32 -16.66 -6.44
CA LEU A 136 -7.48 -17.49 -6.82
C LEU A 136 -8.79 -16.93 -6.25
N TYR A 137 -8.78 -16.47 -4.99
CA TYR A 137 -9.94 -15.82 -4.40
C TYR A 137 -10.21 -14.46 -5.07
N LYS A 138 -9.16 -13.68 -5.33
CA LYS A 138 -9.27 -12.40 -6.06
C LYS A 138 -9.94 -12.59 -7.42
N GLN A 139 -9.48 -13.55 -8.22
CA GLN A 139 -10.02 -13.84 -9.54
C GLN A 139 -11.46 -14.36 -9.48
N SER A 140 -11.77 -15.26 -8.55
CA SER A 140 -13.14 -15.79 -8.40
C SER A 140 -14.14 -14.78 -7.83
N SER A 141 -13.68 -13.77 -7.10
CA SER A 141 -14.51 -12.67 -6.58
C SER A 141 -14.63 -11.48 -7.55
N ARG A 142 -13.87 -11.47 -8.66
CA ARG A 142 -14.06 -10.48 -9.73
C ARG A 142 -15.41 -10.73 -10.42
N GLY A 143 -16.37 -9.85 -10.13
CA GLY A 143 -17.63 -9.82 -10.87
C GLY A 143 -17.42 -9.43 -12.35
N VAL A 144 -18.44 -9.65 -13.17
CA VAL A 144 -18.44 -9.19 -14.57
C VAL A 144 -18.42 -7.66 -14.57
N GLN A 145 -17.34 -7.08 -15.07
CA GLN A 145 -17.24 -5.63 -15.27
C GLN A 145 -18.01 -5.25 -16.54
N ASP A 146 -19.06 -4.43 -16.38
CA ASP A 146 -19.79 -3.87 -17.51
C ASP A 146 -19.00 -2.73 -18.17
N GLU A 147 -19.42 -2.31 -19.37
CA GLU A 147 -18.74 -1.24 -20.12
C GLU A 147 -18.64 0.06 -19.30
N ARG A 148 -19.70 0.38 -18.53
CA ARG A 148 -19.71 1.56 -17.67
C ARG A 148 -18.68 1.43 -16.55
N GLY A 149 -18.57 0.28 -15.91
CA GLY A 149 -17.57 -0.02 -14.90
C GLY A 149 -16.15 0.08 -15.46
N ALA A 150 -15.91 -0.46 -16.65
CA ALA A 150 -14.61 -0.39 -17.32
C ALA A 150 -14.22 1.06 -17.65
N ARG A 151 -15.18 1.86 -18.11
CA ARG A 151 -14.99 3.30 -18.36
C ARG A 151 -14.72 4.09 -17.07
N MET A 152 -15.42 3.76 -15.98
CA MET A 152 -15.18 4.38 -14.68
C MET A 152 -13.80 4.04 -14.10
N SER A 153 -13.29 2.82 -14.33
CA SER A 153 -11.90 2.47 -13.98
C SER A 153 -10.91 3.28 -14.80
N PHE A 154 -11.14 3.42 -16.11
CA PHE A 154 -10.28 4.23 -16.99
C PHE A 154 -10.19 5.70 -16.56
N TRP A 155 -11.28 6.28 -16.03
CA TRP A 155 -11.27 7.67 -15.55
C TRP A 155 -10.22 7.93 -14.47
N GLY A 156 -9.87 6.93 -13.66
CA GLY A 156 -8.75 7.03 -12.71
C GLY A 156 -7.42 7.25 -13.43
N TYR A 157 -7.07 6.32 -14.33
CA TYR A 157 -5.82 6.39 -15.10
C TYR A 157 -5.75 7.62 -16.01
N LYS A 158 -6.87 8.05 -16.60
CA LYS A 158 -6.91 9.30 -17.38
C LYS A 158 -6.67 10.51 -16.49
N PHE A 159 -7.24 10.52 -15.28
CA PHE A 159 -6.99 11.60 -14.32
C PHE A 159 -5.52 11.64 -13.87
N GLU A 160 -4.88 10.50 -13.63
CA GLU A 160 -3.44 10.41 -13.35
C GLU A 160 -2.61 10.96 -14.51
N THR A 161 -2.93 10.57 -15.75
CA THR A 161 -2.26 11.08 -16.96
C THR A 161 -2.37 12.61 -17.06
N LEU A 162 -3.57 13.16 -16.82
CA LEU A 162 -3.83 14.60 -16.89
C LEU A 162 -3.24 15.38 -15.72
N SER A 163 -3.02 14.73 -14.57
CA SER A 163 -2.60 15.35 -13.32
C SER A 163 -1.12 15.16 -13.02
N THR A 164 -0.35 14.61 -13.97
CA THR A 164 1.08 14.35 -13.76
C THR A 164 1.94 14.74 -14.96
N LEU A 165 3.25 14.83 -14.73
CA LEU A 165 4.32 14.97 -15.71
C LEU A 165 5.34 13.84 -15.51
N SER A 166 6.06 13.47 -16.57
CA SER A 166 7.15 12.49 -16.50
C SER A 166 8.44 13.04 -15.87
N ARG A 167 8.52 14.35 -15.69
CA ARG A 167 9.69 15.06 -15.16
C ARG A 167 9.26 16.30 -14.39
N PRO A 168 10.14 16.90 -13.58
CA PRO A 168 9.85 18.14 -12.86
C PRO A 168 9.37 19.24 -13.81
N TRP A 169 8.51 20.14 -13.30
CA TRP A 169 7.95 21.23 -14.10
C TRP A 169 9.02 22.09 -14.80
N GLY A 170 10.15 22.35 -14.14
CA GLY A 170 11.24 23.15 -14.71
C GLY A 170 11.94 22.52 -15.92
N GLU A 171 11.74 21.23 -16.15
CA GLU A 171 12.32 20.47 -17.27
C GLU A 171 11.26 20.12 -18.33
N ALA A 172 9.97 20.28 -18.02
CA ALA A 172 8.87 19.98 -18.92
C ALA A 172 8.64 21.13 -19.92
N THR A 173 8.49 20.79 -21.19
CA THR A 173 8.13 21.74 -22.25
C THR A 173 6.66 22.13 -22.16
N ARG A 174 6.30 23.28 -22.76
CA ARG A 174 4.89 23.71 -22.83
C ARG A 174 4.05 22.70 -23.62
N GLU A 175 4.62 22.19 -24.70
CA GLU A 175 3.99 21.20 -25.58
C GLU A 175 3.68 19.90 -24.81
N GLU A 176 4.58 19.42 -23.95
CA GLU A 176 4.34 18.28 -23.07
C GLU A 176 3.19 18.58 -22.08
N ILE A 177 3.22 19.74 -21.40
CA ILE A 177 2.22 20.09 -20.38
C ILE A 177 0.81 20.20 -20.98
N GLU A 178 0.67 20.92 -22.10
CA GLU A 178 -0.61 21.20 -22.77
C GLU A 178 -1.08 20.01 -23.63
N GLY A 179 -0.15 19.14 -24.02
CA GLY A 179 -0.38 17.94 -24.84
C GLY A 179 -1.01 16.76 -24.09
N ARG A 180 -0.91 16.70 -22.75
CA ARG A 180 -1.32 15.54 -21.92
C ARG A 180 -2.71 14.98 -22.17
N LYS A 181 -3.65 15.82 -22.62
CA LYS A 181 -5.00 15.36 -23.01
C LYS A 181 -4.97 14.32 -24.14
N ASN A 182 -3.95 14.36 -24.98
CA ASN A 182 -3.76 13.48 -26.13
C ASN A 182 -2.84 12.29 -25.82
N ASP A 183 -2.21 12.25 -24.64
CA ASP A 183 -1.34 11.14 -24.25
C ASP A 183 -2.13 9.83 -24.20
N ILE A 184 -1.49 8.77 -24.66
CA ILE A 184 -1.99 7.40 -24.53
C ILE A 184 -1.93 7.05 -23.04
N VAL A 185 -3.08 6.68 -22.49
CA VAL A 185 -3.16 6.21 -21.11
C VAL A 185 -2.57 4.81 -21.05
N ASN A 186 -1.64 4.61 -20.11
CA ASN A 186 -0.99 3.34 -19.84
C ASN A 186 -0.95 3.13 -18.31
N ASN A 187 -1.42 1.99 -17.82
CA ASN A 187 -1.35 1.65 -16.38
C ASN A 187 -0.34 0.52 -16.08
N LYS A 188 0.56 0.21 -17.03
CA LYS A 188 1.66 -0.74 -16.82
C LYS A 188 2.84 -0.13 -16.08
N ALA A 189 3.14 1.13 -16.39
CA ALA A 189 4.21 1.87 -15.72
C ALA A 189 3.77 2.27 -14.33
N GLN A 190 4.57 1.93 -13.32
CA GLN A 190 4.24 2.16 -11.91
C GLN A 190 5.50 2.47 -11.13
N TYR A 191 5.41 3.37 -10.16
CA TYR A 191 6.46 3.59 -9.17
C TYR A 191 5.98 3.08 -7.81
N CYS A 192 6.77 2.24 -7.16
CA CYS A 192 6.44 1.65 -5.88
C CYS A 192 7.43 2.09 -4.80
N SER A 193 6.89 2.61 -3.70
CA SER A 193 7.65 2.91 -2.49
C SER A 193 7.55 1.73 -1.52
N VAL A 194 8.68 1.34 -0.93
CA VAL A 194 8.72 0.37 0.18
C VAL A 194 9.02 1.14 1.45
N VAL A 195 8.09 1.11 2.39
CA VAL A 195 8.20 1.84 3.66
C VAL A 195 8.28 0.90 4.85
N GLN A 196 9.01 1.31 5.89
CA GLN A 196 8.94 0.70 7.21
C GLN A 196 8.04 1.55 8.13
N THR A 197 7.12 0.90 8.84
CA THR A 197 6.17 1.51 9.77
C THR A 197 5.89 0.58 10.96
N GLY A 198 4.95 0.92 11.83
CA GLY A 198 4.57 0.10 12.97
C GLY A 198 3.24 0.49 13.60
N PHE A 199 2.54 -0.50 14.13
CA PHE A 199 1.28 -0.40 14.86
C PHE A 199 1.46 -1.06 16.22
N GLY A 200 1.42 -0.29 17.30
CA GLY A 200 1.85 -0.75 18.62
C GLY A 200 3.29 -1.30 18.55
N ASP A 201 3.47 -2.52 19.06
CA ASP A 201 4.77 -3.21 19.04
C ASP A 201 5.03 -4.00 17.75
N SER A 202 4.06 -4.06 16.84
CA SER A 202 4.22 -4.69 15.53
C SER A 202 4.94 -3.73 14.58
N THR A 203 5.99 -4.22 13.93
CA THR A 203 6.80 -3.47 12.94
C THR A 203 6.60 -4.12 11.58
N LEU A 204 6.35 -3.32 10.55
CA LEU A 204 5.96 -3.77 9.23
C LEU A 204 6.83 -3.11 8.15
N MET A 205 7.09 -3.85 7.09
CA MET A 205 7.51 -3.32 5.80
C MET A 205 6.37 -3.49 4.81
N ILE A 206 6.01 -2.40 4.15
CA ILE A 206 4.85 -2.35 3.27
C ILE A 206 5.29 -1.71 1.95
N ALA A 207 5.04 -2.40 0.83
CA ALA A 207 5.21 -1.82 -0.50
C ALA A 207 3.88 -1.34 -1.07
N GLY A 208 3.89 -0.24 -1.80
CA GLY A 208 2.74 0.15 -2.59
C GLY A 208 3.08 1.17 -3.67
N GLU A 209 2.28 1.12 -4.73
CA GLU A 209 2.26 2.12 -5.80
C GLU A 209 1.98 3.52 -5.23
N VAL A 210 2.70 4.50 -5.77
CA VAL A 210 2.56 5.92 -5.47
C VAL A 210 2.32 6.66 -6.79
N ASP A 211 1.26 7.45 -6.85
CA ASP A 211 0.80 8.05 -8.10
C ASP A 211 1.73 9.17 -8.60
N ALA A 212 2.23 10.03 -7.70
CA ALA A 212 3.20 11.07 -8.02
C ALA A 212 3.89 11.69 -6.80
N ILE A 213 4.89 12.51 -7.05
CA ILE A 213 5.48 13.45 -6.08
C ILE A 213 4.92 14.86 -6.26
N TRP A 214 4.66 15.57 -5.17
CA TRP A 214 4.12 16.93 -5.16
C TRP A 214 5.10 17.96 -5.71
N ASP A 215 6.38 17.82 -5.33
CA ASP A 215 7.45 18.77 -5.56
C ASP A 215 8.70 18.07 -6.12
N CYS A 216 9.61 17.64 -5.24
CA CYS A 216 10.88 17.01 -5.59
C CYS A 216 11.32 16.08 -4.47
N ARG A 217 12.16 15.10 -4.81
CA ARG A 217 12.77 14.24 -3.80
C ARG A 217 13.68 15.11 -2.92
N PRO A 218 13.56 15.05 -1.58
CA PRO A 218 14.38 15.88 -0.71
C PRO A 218 15.85 15.50 -0.84
N MET A 219 16.74 16.50 -0.85
CA MET A 219 18.19 16.28 -0.88
C MET A 219 18.71 15.46 0.31
N ASN A 220 18.07 15.60 1.47
CA ASN A 220 18.33 14.77 2.64
C ASN A 220 17.34 13.59 2.65
N PRO A 221 17.79 12.34 2.47
CA PRO A 221 16.92 11.16 2.48
C PRO A 221 16.17 10.93 3.81
N ALA A 222 16.61 11.56 4.91
CA ALA A 222 15.91 11.49 6.19
C ALA A 222 14.64 12.37 6.23
N ASN A 223 14.50 13.32 5.30
CA ASN A 223 13.31 14.14 5.20
C ASN A 223 12.17 13.35 4.54
N PRO A 224 10.92 13.59 4.96
CA PRO A 224 9.78 12.94 4.33
C PRO A 224 9.64 13.37 2.88
N ILE A 225 9.30 12.42 2.02
CA ILE A 225 9.00 12.68 0.61
C ILE A 225 7.54 13.11 0.51
N ASN A 226 7.27 14.20 -0.22
CA ASN A 226 5.92 14.73 -0.37
C ASN A 226 5.19 14.05 -1.52
N TYR A 227 4.87 12.77 -1.35
CA TYR A 227 4.05 12.05 -2.33
C TYR A 227 2.59 12.54 -2.36
N VAL A 228 1.89 12.20 -3.43
CA VAL A 228 0.45 12.42 -3.59
C VAL A 228 -0.25 11.15 -4.04
N GLU A 229 -1.48 10.96 -3.58
CA GLU A 229 -2.39 9.95 -4.08
C GLU A 229 -3.48 10.66 -4.90
N LEU A 230 -3.73 10.20 -6.12
CA LEU A 230 -4.71 10.72 -7.05
C LEU A 230 -5.96 9.85 -7.02
N LYS A 231 -7.13 10.49 -6.90
CA LYS A 231 -8.42 9.81 -6.89
C LYS A 231 -9.44 10.56 -7.72
N THR A 232 -10.39 9.83 -8.27
CA THR A 232 -11.59 10.42 -8.87
C THR A 232 -12.84 10.09 -8.07
N SER A 233 -13.78 11.03 -8.04
CA SER A 233 -15.08 10.84 -7.41
C SER A 233 -16.17 11.55 -8.20
N ARG A 234 -17.42 11.11 -8.04
CA ARG A 234 -18.57 11.86 -8.53
C ARG A 234 -18.69 13.14 -7.71
N GLN A 235 -19.08 14.25 -8.33
CA GLN A 235 -19.50 15.45 -7.60
C GLN A 235 -20.61 15.10 -6.60
N VAL A 236 -20.48 15.66 -5.40
CA VAL A 236 -21.46 15.49 -4.33
C VAL A 236 -22.45 16.64 -4.40
N THR A 237 -23.73 16.32 -4.64
CA THR A 237 -24.81 17.31 -4.74
C THR A 237 -25.91 17.11 -3.70
N SER A 238 -25.78 16.10 -2.83
CA SER A 238 -26.76 15.82 -1.77
C SER A 238 -26.12 15.19 -0.52
N THR A 239 -26.80 15.27 0.62
CA THR A 239 -26.34 14.70 1.89
C THR A 239 -26.12 13.19 1.82
N ASN A 240 -26.98 12.45 1.09
CA ASN A 240 -26.79 11.01 0.92
C ASN A 240 -25.52 10.69 0.10
N GLN A 241 -25.23 11.50 -0.92
CA GLN A 241 -23.99 11.36 -1.69
C GLN A 241 -22.77 11.73 -0.84
N GLN A 242 -22.90 12.71 0.05
CA GLN A 242 -21.84 13.10 0.99
C GLN A 242 -21.47 11.92 1.92
N ILE A 243 -22.45 11.27 2.53
CA ILE A 243 -22.22 10.09 3.39
C ILE A 243 -21.57 8.94 2.62
N ASN A 244 -22.02 8.68 1.37
CA ASN A 244 -21.41 7.66 0.52
C ASN A 244 -19.97 8.01 0.13
N PHE A 245 -19.69 9.28 -0.12
CA PHE A 245 -18.35 9.76 -0.37
C PHE A 245 -17.46 9.60 0.88
N GLU A 246 -17.96 9.91 2.07
CA GLU A 246 -17.22 9.72 3.32
C GLU A 246 -16.90 8.25 3.60
N LYS A 247 -17.82 7.33 3.29
CA LYS A 247 -17.53 5.88 3.31
C LYS A 247 -16.40 5.51 2.34
N LYS A 248 -16.39 6.07 1.13
CA LYS A 248 -15.30 5.88 0.15
C LYS A 248 -13.98 6.48 0.65
N LEU A 249 -14.06 7.64 1.30
CA LEU A 249 -12.91 8.40 1.82
C LEU A 249 -12.14 7.62 2.88
N GLN A 250 -12.78 6.70 3.59
CA GLN A 250 -12.09 5.76 4.48
C GLN A 250 -11.01 4.94 3.74
N ARG A 251 -11.32 4.39 2.55
CA ARG A 251 -10.33 3.64 1.75
C ARG A 251 -9.20 4.54 1.28
N PHE A 252 -9.53 5.73 0.80
CA PHE A 252 -8.52 6.70 0.34
C PHE A 252 -7.57 7.06 1.48
N TRP A 253 -8.13 7.33 2.66
CA TRP A 253 -7.37 7.59 3.87
C TRP A 253 -6.49 6.41 4.23
N ALA A 254 -7.02 5.20 4.35
CA ALA A 254 -6.23 4.01 4.72
C ALA A 254 -5.09 3.75 3.74
N GLN A 255 -5.36 3.84 2.43
CA GLN A 255 -4.37 3.64 1.37
C GLN A 255 -3.18 4.60 1.50
N SER A 256 -3.47 5.89 1.73
CA SER A 256 -2.48 6.95 1.81
C SER A 256 -1.76 6.96 3.16
N PHE A 257 -2.52 6.73 4.24
CA PHE A 257 -2.03 6.71 5.61
C PHE A 257 -0.96 5.62 5.82
N LEU A 258 -1.19 4.42 5.27
CA LEU A 258 -0.29 3.28 5.42
C LEU A 258 1.09 3.49 4.77
N LEU A 259 1.15 4.27 3.67
CA LEU A 259 2.42 4.65 3.01
C LEU A 259 2.98 5.98 3.50
N GLY A 260 2.25 6.70 4.36
CA GLY A 260 2.64 8.03 4.82
C GLY A 260 2.51 9.11 3.74
N ILE A 261 1.67 8.90 2.73
CA ILE A 261 1.38 9.87 1.68
C ILE A 261 0.61 11.05 2.31
N PRO A 262 1.18 12.28 2.29
CA PRO A 262 0.59 13.42 3.01
C PRO A 262 -0.68 13.96 2.36
N LYS A 263 -0.84 13.86 1.04
CA LYS A 263 -1.93 14.51 0.29
C LYS A 263 -2.69 13.54 -0.59
N ILE A 264 -4.01 13.68 -0.59
CA ILE A 264 -4.91 13.02 -1.54
C ILE A 264 -5.54 14.11 -2.42
N ILE A 265 -5.40 13.98 -3.74
CA ILE A 265 -5.92 14.92 -4.73
C ILE A 265 -7.11 14.26 -5.42
N ILE A 266 -8.28 14.84 -5.23
CA ILE A 266 -9.56 14.28 -5.66
C ILE A 266 -10.11 15.09 -6.83
N GLY A 267 -10.11 14.50 -8.01
CA GLY A 267 -10.81 15.00 -9.19
C GLY A 267 -12.30 14.67 -9.12
N TYR A 268 -13.14 15.68 -8.93
CA TYR A 268 -14.60 15.52 -8.97
C TYR A 268 -15.11 15.68 -10.39
N ARG A 269 -15.85 14.68 -10.85
CA ARG A 269 -16.46 14.63 -12.18
C ARG A 269 -17.98 14.55 -12.13
N ASP A 270 -18.62 14.93 -13.22
CA ASP A 270 -20.04 14.64 -13.43
C ASP A 270 -20.27 13.17 -13.85
N ASP A 271 -21.51 12.85 -14.22
CA ASP A 271 -21.91 11.50 -14.63
C ASP A 271 -21.45 11.13 -16.05
N TYR A 272 -21.04 12.12 -16.85
CA TYR A 272 -20.48 11.94 -18.20
C TYR A 272 -18.96 11.79 -18.20
N GLY A 273 -18.31 11.90 -17.02
CA GLY A 273 -16.86 11.81 -16.90
C GLY A 273 -16.15 13.13 -17.10
N ILE A 274 -16.85 14.26 -17.12
CA ILE A 274 -16.20 15.57 -17.27
C ILE A 274 -15.68 16.02 -15.91
N LEU A 275 -14.38 16.29 -15.83
CA LEU A 275 -13.74 16.80 -14.61
C LEU A 275 -14.22 18.22 -14.33
N LYS A 276 -14.80 18.47 -13.15
CA LYS A 276 -15.39 19.77 -12.78
C LYS A 276 -14.62 20.50 -11.70
N ASN A 277 -14.02 19.77 -10.77
CA ASN A 277 -13.27 20.35 -9.66
C ASN A 277 -12.11 19.43 -9.24
N VAL A 278 -11.10 20.01 -8.60
CA VAL A 278 -10.01 19.29 -7.93
C VAL A 278 -9.92 19.79 -6.50
N GLU A 279 -9.91 18.87 -5.54
CA GLU A 279 -9.74 19.17 -4.12
C GLU A 279 -8.52 18.45 -3.57
N ILE A 280 -7.75 19.13 -2.72
CA ILE A 280 -6.62 18.54 -2.01
C ILE A 280 -7.05 18.31 -0.56
N LYS A 281 -6.89 17.07 -0.08
CA LYS A 281 -7.11 16.69 1.32
C LYS A 281 -5.79 16.26 1.95
N GLU A 282 -5.49 16.79 3.12
CA GLU A 282 -4.36 16.36 3.94
C GLU A 282 -4.73 15.04 4.66
N THR A 283 -4.02 13.96 4.34
CA THR A 283 -4.35 12.59 4.78
C THR A 283 -4.57 12.48 6.29
N GLN A 284 -3.68 13.06 7.09
CA GLN A 284 -3.77 13.01 8.55
C GLN A 284 -4.97 13.81 9.10
N GLY A 285 -5.43 14.83 8.39
CA GLY A 285 -6.53 15.70 8.79
C GLY A 285 -7.91 15.10 8.59
N ILE A 286 -8.05 14.16 7.64
CA ILE A 286 -9.34 13.62 7.17
C ILE A 286 -10.25 13.14 8.32
N PRO A 287 -9.81 12.27 9.26
CA PRO A 287 -10.72 11.79 10.32
C PRO A 287 -11.24 12.92 11.22
N THR A 288 -10.46 13.98 11.41
CA THR A 288 -10.85 15.14 12.23
C THR A 288 -11.76 16.09 11.45
N GLU A 289 -11.49 16.29 10.17
CA GLU A 289 -12.33 17.11 9.28
C GLU A 289 -13.76 16.57 9.20
N ILE A 290 -13.93 15.27 8.89
CA ILE A 290 -15.24 14.63 8.79
C ILE A 290 -15.98 14.73 10.13
N ARG A 291 -15.31 14.41 11.25
CA ARG A 291 -15.92 14.52 12.58
C ARG A 291 -16.42 15.93 12.89
N LYS A 292 -15.62 16.97 12.59
CA LYS A 292 -16.02 18.37 12.80
C LYS A 292 -17.21 18.76 11.91
N ALA A 293 -17.20 18.35 10.65
CA ALA A 293 -18.30 18.61 9.71
C ALA A 293 -19.62 17.99 10.20
N HIS A 294 -19.58 16.74 10.65
CA HIS A 294 -20.74 16.04 11.21
C HIS A 294 -21.33 16.73 12.44
N VAL A 295 -20.47 17.16 13.38
CA VAL A 295 -20.90 17.91 14.58
C VAL A 295 -21.55 19.23 14.18
N ALA A 296 -20.92 19.99 13.29
CA ALA A 296 -21.43 21.28 12.84
C ALA A 296 -22.79 21.17 12.11
N GLN A 297 -23.03 20.06 11.42
CA GLN A 297 -24.25 19.82 10.64
C GLN A 297 -25.31 19.02 11.41
N GLY A 298 -25.04 18.58 12.65
CA GLY A 298 -25.98 17.78 13.43
C GLY A 298 -26.26 16.38 12.85
N LEU A 299 -25.31 15.81 12.09
CA LEU A 299 -25.48 14.53 11.37
C LEU A 299 -25.23 13.28 12.23
N GLY A 300 -24.92 13.45 13.52
CA GLY A 300 -24.49 12.35 14.39
C GLY A 300 -23.05 11.89 14.11
N PRO A 301 -22.66 10.68 14.54
CA PRO A 301 -21.29 10.20 14.35
C PRO A 301 -20.94 10.01 12.86
N PRO A 302 -19.67 10.18 12.47
CA PRO A 302 -19.22 9.91 11.11
C PRO A 302 -19.36 8.43 10.76
N PRO A 303 -19.45 8.08 9.45
CA PRO A 303 -19.62 6.69 9.02
C PRO A 303 -18.42 5.78 9.35
N TRP A 304 -17.27 6.35 9.72
CA TRP A 304 -16.09 5.64 10.19
C TRP A 304 -15.27 6.48 11.16
N ASN A 305 -14.44 5.82 11.97
CA ASN A 305 -13.55 6.45 12.93
C ASN A 305 -12.10 5.96 12.73
N GLY A 306 -11.18 6.90 12.46
CA GLY A 306 -9.77 6.59 12.23
C GLY A 306 -9.09 5.90 13.42
N ASN A 307 -9.42 6.26 14.66
CA ASN A 307 -8.84 5.63 15.85
C ASN A 307 -9.28 4.17 15.97
N VAL A 308 -10.56 3.87 15.69
CA VAL A 308 -11.08 2.50 15.68
C VAL A 308 -10.36 1.66 14.62
N ALA A 309 -10.17 2.20 13.41
CA ALA A 309 -9.42 1.51 12.36
C ALA A 309 -7.96 1.20 12.77
N ILE A 310 -7.28 2.15 13.41
CA ILE A 310 -5.91 1.97 13.90
C ILE A 310 -5.85 0.95 15.05
N ASN A 311 -6.74 1.07 16.03
CA ASN A 311 -6.78 0.21 17.22
C ASN A 311 -7.12 -1.23 16.83
N PHE A 312 -8.08 -1.39 15.92
CA PHE A 312 -8.41 -2.69 15.32
C PHE A 312 -7.19 -3.30 14.64
N THR A 313 -6.51 -2.55 13.76
CA THR A 313 -5.33 -3.03 13.03
C THR A 313 -4.22 -3.44 13.99
N THR A 314 -3.99 -2.63 15.04
CA THR A 314 -2.97 -2.91 16.06
C THR A 314 -3.27 -4.23 16.77
N ALA A 315 -4.49 -4.40 17.27
CA ALA A 315 -4.90 -5.61 17.98
C ALA A 315 -4.88 -6.85 17.07
N PHE A 316 -5.30 -6.70 15.81
CA PHE A 316 -5.26 -7.78 14.83
C PHE A 316 -3.82 -8.23 14.53
N LEU A 317 -2.90 -7.30 14.29
CA LEU A 317 -1.50 -7.63 14.01
C LEU A 317 -0.80 -8.28 15.20
N GLU A 318 -1.03 -7.78 16.42
CA GLU A 318 -0.49 -8.38 17.64
C GLU A 318 -0.99 -9.82 17.82
N TRP A 319 -2.29 -10.04 17.64
CA TRP A 319 -2.89 -11.37 17.67
C TRP A 319 -2.32 -12.28 16.57
N LEU A 320 -2.25 -11.80 15.33
CA LEU A 320 -1.78 -12.59 14.18
C LEU A 320 -0.30 -12.98 14.36
N LYS A 321 0.52 -12.07 14.89
CA LYS A 321 1.91 -12.35 15.26
C LYS A 321 1.97 -13.50 16.27
N GLY A 322 1.19 -13.46 17.34
CA GLY A 322 1.13 -14.54 18.32
C GLY A 322 0.61 -15.86 17.73
N VAL A 323 -0.29 -15.79 16.75
CA VAL A 323 -0.83 -16.97 16.07
C VAL A 323 0.18 -17.63 15.15
N LEU A 324 1.01 -16.89 14.42
CA LEU A 324 1.86 -17.43 13.36
C LEU A 324 3.36 -17.52 13.71
N ALA A 325 3.80 -16.87 14.79
CA ALA A 325 5.22 -16.93 15.20
C ALA A 325 5.71 -18.38 15.37
N GLY A 326 6.79 -18.72 14.66
CA GLY A 326 7.41 -20.04 14.71
C GLY A 326 6.65 -21.16 14.01
N LYS A 327 5.52 -20.87 13.34
CA LYS A 327 4.73 -21.90 12.65
C LYS A 327 5.17 -22.07 11.21
N GLU A 328 5.35 -23.32 10.81
CA GLU A 328 5.72 -23.66 9.43
C GLU A 328 4.50 -23.73 8.51
N GLY A 329 4.79 -23.76 7.20
CA GLY A 329 3.79 -23.97 6.15
C GLY A 329 3.04 -22.71 5.74
N LEU A 330 2.03 -22.93 4.87
CA LEU A 330 1.18 -21.88 4.33
C LEU A 330 -0.08 -21.74 5.19
N TRP A 331 -0.37 -20.51 5.61
CA TRP A 331 -1.57 -20.15 6.36
C TRP A 331 -2.48 -19.25 5.54
N ARG A 332 -3.79 -19.43 5.70
CA ARG A 332 -4.82 -18.61 5.06
C ARG A 332 -5.44 -17.70 6.09
N ILE A 333 -5.48 -16.41 5.79
CA ILE A 333 -6.24 -15.39 6.52
C ILE A 333 -7.50 -15.10 5.69
N ARG A 334 -8.68 -15.33 6.27
CA ARG A 334 -9.96 -15.18 5.58
C ARG A 334 -10.88 -14.25 6.34
N TYR A 335 -11.40 -13.24 5.65
CA TYR A 335 -12.56 -12.48 6.06
C TYR A 335 -13.68 -12.74 5.07
N GLN A 336 -14.78 -13.34 5.53
CA GLN A 336 -15.96 -13.51 4.69
C GLN A 336 -16.68 -12.16 4.53
N GLN A 337 -17.26 -11.93 3.35
CA GLN A 337 -18.03 -10.72 3.09
C GLN A 337 -19.14 -10.56 4.15
N ARG A 338 -19.21 -9.39 4.80
CA ARG A 338 -20.12 -9.12 5.95
C ARG A 338 -19.97 -10.09 7.13
N GLY A 339 -18.83 -10.76 7.24
CA GLY A 339 -18.54 -11.67 8.35
C GLY A 339 -18.36 -10.92 9.67
N SER A 340 -18.53 -11.63 10.78
CA SER A 340 -18.28 -11.13 12.13
C SER A 340 -16.95 -11.59 12.73
N ARG A 341 -16.10 -12.24 11.93
CA ARG A 341 -14.80 -12.77 12.36
C ARG A 341 -13.80 -12.88 11.22
N ILE A 342 -12.53 -12.80 11.56
CA ILE A 342 -11.42 -13.17 10.68
C ILE A 342 -10.91 -14.55 11.12
N GLU A 343 -10.77 -15.46 10.16
CA GLU A 343 -10.33 -16.84 10.40
C GLU A 343 -8.91 -17.03 9.90
N VAL A 344 -8.08 -17.73 10.67
CA VAL A 344 -6.71 -18.09 10.31
C VAL A 344 -6.51 -19.59 10.45
N TYR A 345 -6.15 -20.27 9.36
CA TYR A 345 -5.97 -21.72 9.35
C TYR A 345 -4.85 -22.16 8.41
N GLN A 346 -4.19 -23.26 8.74
CA GLN A 346 -3.14 -23.82 7.92
C GLN A 346 -3.75 -24.50 6.69
N VAL A 347 -3.15 -24.27 5.54
CA VAL A 347 -3.55 -24.87 4.24
C VAL A 347 -2.51 -25.87 3.77
N GLN A 348 -1.24 -25.66 4.13
CA GLN A 348 -0.14 -26.56 3.82
C GLN A 348 0.77 -26.70 5.05
N GLU A 349 1.18 -27.92 5.38
CA GLU A 349 2.00 -28.21 6.57
C GLU A 349 3.44 -27.68 6.45
N SER A 350 4.00 -27.67 5.23
CA SER A 350 5.38 -27.29 4.97
C SER A 350 5.52 -26.50 3.66
N GLY A 351 6.67 -25.85 3.48
CA GLY A 351 6.94 -24.99 2.32
C GLY A 351 6.30 -23.60 2.42
N ASN A 352 6.49 -22.80 1.37
CA ASN A 352 6.02 -21.42 1.30
C ASN A 352 5.05 -21.16 0.14
N ALA A 353 4.73 -22.17 -0.67
CA ALA A 353 3.79 -22.09 -1.80
C ALA A 353 4.05 -20.95 -2.80
N GLY A 354 5.29 -20.53 -2.99
CA GLY A 354 5.65 -19.45 -3.92
C GLY A 354 5.60 -18.04 -3.30
N VAL A 355 5.10 -17.89 -2.06
CA VAL A 355 5.09 -16.60 -1.33
C VAL A 355 6.50 -16.03 -1.19
N LEU A 356 7.51 -16.90 -1.08
CA LEU A 356 8.92 -16.53 -1.02
C LEU A 356 9.64 -17.05 -2.25
N THR A 357 10.22 -16.15 -3.05
CA THR A 357 10.93 -16.52 -4.28
C THR A 357 12.23 -17.27 -3.99
N ASP A 358 12.60 -18.17 -4.91
CA ASP A 358 13.88 -18.90 -4.83
C ASP A 358 15.09 -17.96 -4.78
N ARG A 359 15.02 -16.83 -5.50
CA ARG A 359 16.06 -15.79 -5.49
C ARG A 359 16.22 -15.20 -4.08
N PHE A 360 15.13 -14.83 -3.42
CA PHE A 360 15.16 -14.27 -2.07
C PHE A 360 15.73 -15.28 -1.08
N LEU A 361 15.27 -16.54 -1.12
CA LEU A 361 15.75 -17.60 -0.25
C LEU A 361 17.23 -17.92 -0.47
N ALA A 362 17.67 -17.99 -1.72
CA ALA A 362 19.08 -18.23 -2.07
C ALA A 362 19.97 -17.10 -1.55
N TRP A 363 19.58 -15.84 -1.78
CA TRP A 363 20.29 -14.67 -1.27
C TRP A 363 20.40 -14.67 0.26
N ARG A 364 19.30 -14.93 0.97
CA ARG A 364 19.29 -14.95 2.44
C ARG A 364 20.20 -16.02 3.03
N ARG A 365 20.28 -17.20 2.40
CA ARG A 365 21.24 -18.25 2.81
C ARG A 365 22.69 -17.77 2.66
N GLU A 366 23.04 -17.21 1.51
CA GLU A 366 24.38 -16.68 1.24
C GLU A 366 24.75 -15.56 2.22
N LEU A 367 23.86 -14.59 2.43
CA LEU A 367 24.09 -13.46 3.32
C LEU A 367 24.34 -13.94 4.76
N ARG A 368 23.57 -14.90 5.26
CA ARG A 368 23.76 -15.46 6.61
C ARG A 368 25.05 -16.25 6.75
N GLU A 369 25.50 -16.96 5.73
CA GLU A 369 26.80 -17.63 5.73
C GLU A 369 27.94 -16.62 5.81
N LYS A 370 27.85 -15.53 5.03
CA LYS A 370 28.79 -14.41 5.09
C LYS A 370 28.84 -13.77 6.48
N LEU A 371 27.69 -13.44 7.06
CA LEU A 371 27.59 -12.83 8.40
C LEU A 371 28.17 -13.74 9.49
N ARG A 372 27.83 -15.04 9.49
CA ARG A 372 28.38 -16.01 10.46
C ARG A 372 29.90 -16.15 10.35
N THR A 373 30.44 -16.14 9.13
CA THR A 373 31.89 -16.23 8.89
C THR A 373 32.61 -14.97 9.40
N ALA A 374 32.02 -13.79 9.17
CA ALA A 374 32.54 -12.52 9.66
C ALA A 374 32.53 -12.45 11.20
N GLU A 375 31.45 -12.88 11.85
CA GLU A 375 31.34 -12.95 13.32
C GLU A 375 32.38 -13.90 13.92
N SER A 376 32.54 -15.09 13.33
CA SER A 376 33.53 -16.08 13.79
C SER A 376 34.97 -15.56 13.66
N SER A 377 35.27 -14.87 12.55
CA SER A 377 36.59 -14.27 12.32
C SER A 377 36.88 -13.14 13.31
N LYS A 378 35.88 -12.30 13.60
CA LYS A 378 35.99 -11.22 14.57
C LYS A 378 36.22 -11.77 15.99
N ALA A 379 35.48 -12.79 16.39
CA ALA A 379 35.64 -13.43 17.69
C ALA A 379 37.04 -14.06 17.87
N ALA A 380 37.59 -14.66 16.82
CA ALA A 380 38.96 -15.20 16.84
C ALA A 380 40.02 -14.10 17.03
N LEU A 381 39.90 -12.98 16.31
CA LEU A 381 40.80 -11.83 16.44
C LEU A 381 40.73 -11.17 17.82
N GLU A 382 39.53 -11.08 18.42
CA GLU A 382 39.36 -10.53 19.77
C GLU A 382 39.95 -11.47 20.84
N ALA A 383 39.88 -12.79 20.65
CA ALA A 383 40.53 -13.75 21.52
C ALA A 383 42.07 -13.66 21.44
N GLU A 384 42.64 -13.57 20.24
CA GLU A 384 44.09 -13.41 20.05
C GLU A 384 44.62 -12.07 20.62
N ALA A 385 43.88 -10.98 20.47
CA ALA A 385 44.24 -9.68 21.04
C ALA A 385 44.14 -9.63 22.57
N GLY A 386 43.19 -10.39 23.14
CA GLY A 386 43.04 -10.57 24.58
C GLY A 386 44.18 -11.39 25.20
N GLU A 387 44.66 -12.42 24.51
CA GLU A 387 45.82 -13.22 24.94
C GLU A 387 47.15 -12.47 24.81
N ALA A 388 47.31 -11.60 23.80
CA ALA A 388 48.52 -10.78 23.62
C ALA A 388 48.65 -9.59 24.59
N SER A 389 47.61 -9.33 25.40
CA SER A 389 47.57 -8.22 26.38
C SER A 389 47.79 -8.69 27.84
N ILE A 390 48.12 -9.97 28.03
CA ILE A 390 48.48 -10.62 29.31
C ILE A 390 49.98 -10.96 29.25
#